data_AF-A0A9W9UHW3-F1
#
_entry.id   AF-A0A9W9UHW3-F1
#
_cell.length_a   1.000
_cell.length_b   1.000
_cell.length_c   1.000
_cell.angle_alpha   90.00
_cell.angle_beta   90.00
_cell.angle_gamma   90.00
#
_symmetry.space_group_name_H-M   'P 1'
#
loop_
_entity.id
_entity.type
_entity.pdbx_description
1 polymer ?
#
loop_
_entity_poly.entity_id
_entity_poly.type
_entity_poly.pdbx_seq_one_letter_code
_entity_poly.pdbx_strand_id
1 'polypeptide(L)'
;MRVSTVLCSPHWLTTLKATQLQSLARATGIQSSGTKSLLVERIAAQLALQPGSDRRVANPTGSIPSTNASQNPDRHVDSASKANNHSSQNSSTCKTLNSHSGSKPWSILSIDMGIQNLAFAHLHLPRSDATDYANPRVPVLTAWHRLAVSEISSLNLTGNENVQARTSQAKLSDMLEEKPAKKSTKSTSKSKEVETFSPDIYAGIAYNLLKSLLTAYRPTHILIERQRFRSGGASAVQEWTLRVGVFEGMLYAVLHALRMERGDVISVQGVEPKRVVRYWLEPPARTEDKKLNAREVKKAKIDIVGKWISAAQDASSKPQSESTGETQKLITGIASSEKVFLADAAHSPALSGIVGEYMRKWRGESKKRKPRAVKGPSPAPGPVTAAEEVAVDIGKLDDLADCLLQGVAWIEWQAMRERIAQEGPDALDDL
;
A
#
# COMPACT_ATOMS: atom_id res chain seq x y z
N MET A 1 5.78 -32.79 11.27
CA MET A 1 6.92 -33.00 10.36
C MET A 1 7.05 -31.78 9.47
N ARG A 2 8.16 -31.04 9.58
CA ARG A 2 8.44 -29.88 8.70
C ARG A 2 8.92 -30.43 7.36
N VAL A 3 8.19 -30.13 6.28
CA VAL A 3 8.69 -30.36 4.93
C VAL A 3 9.73 -29.27 4.67
N SER A 4 11.00 -29.60 4.91
CA SER A 4 12.12 -28.77 4.48
C SER A 4 12.22 -28.87 2.96
N THR A 5 11.58 -27.94 2.25
CA THR A 5 12.00 -27.63 0.89
C THR A 5 13.40 -27.06 0.99
N VAL A 6 14.41 -27.88 0.73
CA VAL A 6 15.79 -27.42 0.52
C VAL A 6 15.77 -26.59 -0.76
N LEU A 7 15.38 -25.33 -0.65
CA LEU A 7 15.64 -24.33 -1.68
C LEU A 7 17.16 -24.21 -1.73
N CYS A 8 17.76 -24.72 -2.80
CA CYS A 8 19.19 -24.59 -3.04
C CYS A 8 19.52 -23.10 -2.97
N SER A 9 20.14 -22.66 -1.88
CA SER A 9 20.54 -21.27 -1.74
C SER A 9 21.55 -20.97 -2.84
N PRO A 10 21.41 -19.86 -3.60
CA PRO A 10 22.38 -19.50 -4.61
C PRO A 10 23.79 -19.53 -4.01
N HIS A 11 24.68 -20.35 -4.58
CA HIS A 11 25.98 -20.66 -3.97
C HIS A 11 26.80 -19.38 -3.71
N TRP A 12 26.60 -18.34 -4.53
CA TRP A 12 27.24 -17.03 -4.39
C TRP A 12 26.80 -16.24 -3.14
N LEU A 13 25.60 -16.45 -2.58
CA LEU A 13 25.22 -15.77 -1.34
C LEU A 13 26.11 -16.19 -0.16
N THR A 14 26.60 -17.43 -0.17
CA THR A 14 27.46 -17.96 0.90
C THR A 14 28.87 -17.35 0.87
N THR A 15 29.33 -16.87 -0.29
CA THR A 15 30.66 -16.28 -0.47
C THR A 15 30.73 -14.84 0.02
N LEU A 16 29.58 -14.15 0.11
CA LEU A 16 29.51 -12.76 0.56
C LEU A 16 29.88 -12.57 2.04
N LYS A 17 30.50 -11.43 2.35
CA LYS A 17 30.73 -10.97 3.73
C LYS A 17 29.41 -10.62 4.41
N ALA A 18 29.38 -10.66 5.74
CA ALA A 18 28.18 -10.31 6.50
C ALA A 18 27.69 -8.88 6.22
N THR A 19 28.60 -7.93 5.98
CA THR A 19 28.27 -6.55 5.61
C THR A 19 27.63 -6.46 4.22
N GLN A 20 28.12 -7.22 3.24
CA GLN A 20 27.53 -7.31 1.90
C GLN A 20 26.12 -7.92 1.96
N LEU A 21 25.93 -8.98 2.74
CA LEU A 21 24.60 -9.57 2.97
C LEU A 21 23.64 -8.60 3.65
N GLN A 22 24.13 -7.77 4.57
CA GLN A 22 23.32 -6.72 5.20
C GLN A 22 22.96 -5.59 4.23
N SER A 23 23.88 -5.22 3.33
CA SER A 23 23.61 -4.24 2.27
C SER A 23 22.57 -4.79 1.29
N LEU A 24 22.77 -6.02 0.81
CA LEU A 24 21.85 -6.74 -0.06
C LEU A 24 20.46 -6.87 0.56
N ALA A 25 20.39 -7.29 1.83
CA ALA A 25 19.12 -7.36 2.55
C ALA A 25 18.47 -5.98 2.67
N ARG A 26 19.22 -4.90 2.90
CA ARG A 26 18.66 -3.55 2.94
C ARG A 26 18.10 -3.13 1.58
N ALA A 27 18.86 -3.32 0.51
CA ALA A 27 18.50 -2.93 -0.86
C ALA A 27 17.28 -3.69 -1.39
N THR A 28 17.06 -4.92 -0.91
CA THR A 28 15.92 -5.76 -1.27
C THR A 28 14.76 -5.69 -0.28
N GLY A 29 14.85 -4.87 0.77
CA GLY A 29 13.84 -4.85 1.82
C GLY A 29 13.70 -6.20 2.53
N ILE A 30 14.79 -6.91 2.77
CA ILE A 30 14.83 -8.11 3.60
C ILE A 30 15.35 -7.71 4.98
N GLN A 31 14.87 -8.39 6.02
CA GLN A 31 15.37 -8.15 7.38
C GLN A 31 16.88 -8.44 7.42
N SER A 32 17.68 -7.44 7.80
CA SER A 32 19.15 -7.48 7.76
C SER A 32 19.80 -7.77 9.12
N SER A 33 19.03 -8.20 10.13
CA SER A 33 19.54 -8.65 11.43
C SER A 33 19.72 -10.17 11.49
N GLY A 34 20.69 -10.63 12.27
CA GLY A 34 20.94 -12.05 12.54
C GLY A 34 22.36 -12.48 12.17
N THR A 35 22.64 -13.78 12.33
CA THR A 35 23.91 -14.40 11.90
C THR A 35 24.02 -14.44 10.38
N LYS A 36 25.24 -14.63 9.86
CA LYS A 36 25.49 -14.77 8.41
C LYS A 36 24.62 -15.87 7.79
N SER A 37 24.55 -17.04 8.42
CA SER A 37 23.76 -18.19 7.94
C SER A 37 22.27 -17.86 7.82
N LEU A 38 21.69 -17.24 8.86
CA LEU A 38 20.28 -16.84 8.85
C LEU A 38 20.00 -15.77 7.79
N LEU A 39 20.95 -14.86 7.54
CA LEU A 39 20.81 -13.88 6.47
C LEU A 39 20.80 -14.54 5.09
N VAL A 40 21.73 -15.47 4.84
CA VAL A 40 21.78 -16.22 3.57
C VAL A 40 20.48 -16.97 3.33
N GLU A 41 20.01 -17.74 4.31
CA GLU A 41 18.77 -18.52 4.19
C GLU A 41 17.57 -17.61 3.92
N ARG A 42 17.45 -16.50 4.66
CA ARG A 42 16.34 -15.55 4.50
C ARG A 42 16.36 -14.86 3.14
N ILE A 43 17.54 -14.44 2.68
CA ILE A 43 17.70 -13.81 1.36
C ILE A 43 17.37 -14.81 0.27
N ALA A 44 17.93 -16.01 0.32
CA ALA A 44 17.66 -17.06 -0.65
C ALA A 44 16.16 -17.40 -0.74
N ALA A 45 15.50 -17.61 0.41
CA ALA A 45 14.07 -17.91 0.43
C ALA A 45 13.22 -16.78 -0.17
N GLN A 46 13.52 -15.53 0.17
CA GLN A 46 12.73 -14.39 -0.31
C GLN A 46 13.00 -14.00 -1.77
N LEU A 47 14.17 -14.31 -2.31
CA LEU A 47 14.46 -14.14 -3.74
C LEU A 47 13.88 -15.29 -4.56
N ALA A 48 13.89 -16.52 -4.04
CA ALA A 48 13.31 -17.69 -4.71
C ALA A 48 11.76 -17.68 -4.75
N LEU A 49 11.12 -17.00 -3.79
CA LEU A 49 9.65 -16.90 -3.72
C LEU A 49 9.05 -15.84 -4.67
N GLN A 50 9.85 -15.16 -5.50
CA GLN A 50 9.30 -14.28 -6.53
C GLN A 50 8.81 -15.11 -7.74
N PRO A 51 7.49 -15.16 -8.01
CA PRO A 51 6.94 -15.91 -9.12
C PRO A 51 7.12 -15.11 -10.41
N GLY A 52 8.18 -15.42 -11.14
CA GLY A 52 8.46 -14.92 -12.49
C GLY A 52 8.79 -16.08 -13.44
N SER A 53 7.91 -17.08 -13.52
CA SER A 53 7.77 -17.98 -14.66
C SER A 53 6.61 -18.95 -14.40
N ASP A 54 5.76 -19.11 -15.41
CA ASP A 54 4.69 -20.10 -15.44
C ASP A 54 5.19 -21.48 -15.00
N ARG A 55 4.89 -21.85 -13.75
CA ARG A 55 4.92 -23.25 -13.36
C ARG A 55 3.49 -23.75 -13.39
N ARG A 56 3.08 -24.29 -14.54
CA ARG A 56 1.90 -25.15 -14.67
C ARG A 56 1.91 -26.10 -13.47
N VAL A 57 0.91 -25.95 -12.60
CA VAL A 57 0.64 -26.93 -11.56
C VAL A 57 0.20 -28.19 -12.28
N ALA A 58 1.14 -29.11 -12.46
CA ALA A 58 0.82 -30.48 -12.81
C ALA A 58 -0.02 -31.04 -11.64
N ASN A 59 -1.29 -31.32 -11.90
CA ASN A 59 -2.15 -32.07 -11.00
C ASN A 59 -1.47 -33.40 -10.65
N PRO A 60 -1.22 -33.72 -9.37
CA PRO A 60 -0.93 -35.09 -9.00
C PRO A 60 -2.27 -35.84 -8.94
N THR A 61 -2.59 -36.59 -10.00
CA THR A 61 -3.55 -37.69 -9.91
C THR A 61 -2.97 -38.75 -8.98
N GLY A 62 -3.25 -38.61 -7.69
CA GLY A 62 -3.02 -39.64 -6.69
C GLY A 62 -4.06 -40.73 -6.83
N SER A 63 -3.69 -41.80 -7.54
CA SER A 63 -4.36 -43.10 -7.50
C SER A 63 -4.35 -43.65 -6.07
N ILE A 64 -5.53 -43.80 -5.48
CA ILE A 64 -5.75 -44.49 -4.21
C ILE A 64 -5.62 -46.01 -4.45
N PRO A 65 -4.75 -46.74 -3.74
CA PRO A 65 -4.78 -48.20 -3.78
C PRO A 65 -5.93 -48.69 -2.90
N SER A 66 -6.99 -49.22 -3.52
CA SER A 66 -8.08 -49.89 -2.81
C SER A 66 -7.67 -51.31 -2.47
N THR A 67 -7.70 -51.63 -1.18
CA THR A 67 -7.45 -52.96 -0.63
C THR A 67 -8.59 -53.93 -0.95
N ASN A 68 -8.23 -55.10 -1.44
CA ASN A 68 -9.11 -56.24 -1.67
C ASN A 68 -9.78 -56.71 -0.37
N ALA A 69 -11.11 -56.81 -0.37
CA ALA A 69 -11.84 -57.75 0.47
C ALA A 69 -12.97 -58.35 -0.36
N SER A 70 -12.89 -59.67 -0.47
CA SER A 70 -13.77 -60.56 -1.21
C SER A 70 -15.11 -60.74 -0.48
N GLN A 71 -16.23 -60.66 -1.20
CA GLN A 71 -17.41 -61.52 -1.01
C GLN A 71 -18.38 -61.35 -2.19
N ASN A 72 -19.00 -62.46 -2.55
CA ASN A 72 -19.57 -62.83 -3.84
C ASN A 72 -21.13 -62.80 -3.78
N PRO A 73 -21.89 -63.38 -4.71
CA PRO A 73 -22.65 -62.71 -5.77
C PRO A 73 -24.19 -62.82 -5.62
N ASP A 74 -24.98 -62.05 -6.39
CA ASP A 74 -26.05 -62.62 -7.24
C ASP A 74 -26.87 -61.58 -8.06
N ARG A 75 -27.01 -61.92 -9.36
CA ARG A 75 -28.20 -61.87 -10.25
C ARG A 75 -28.70 -60.58 -10.95
N HIS A 76 -28.76 -60.75 -12.29
CA HIS A 76 -29.83 -60.38 -13.27
C HIS A 76 -30.10 -58.89 -13.54
N VAL A 77 -30.43 -58.40 -14.75
CA VAL A 77 -30.43 -58.84 -16.17
C VAL A 77 -30.90 -57.61 -16.98
N ASP A 78 -30.40 -57.43 -18.22
CA ASP A 78 -30.93 -56.61 -19.34
C ASP A 78 -31.07 -55.08 -19.13
N SER A 79 -30.89 -54.15 -20.07
CA SER A 79 -31.05 -54.18 -21.53
C SER A 79 -30.28 -53.01 -22.17
N ALA A 80 -29.97 -53.19 -23.46
CA ALA A 80 -29.28 -52.27 -24.34
C ALA A 80 -30.12 -51.08 -24.79
N SER A 81 -29.44 -49.97 -25.13
CA SER A 81 -29.86 -49.12 -26.25
C SER A 81 -28.67 -48.32 -26.80
N LYS A 82 -28.25 -48.71 -28.00
CA LYS A 82 -27.31 -48.03 -28.89
C LYS A 82 -27.91 -46.69 -29.36
N ALA A 83 -27.08 -45.66 -29.45
CA ALA A 83 -27.30 -44.53 -30.35
C ALA A 83 -25.97 -44.20 -31.04
N ASN A 84 -25.96 -44.39 -32.36
CA ASN A 84 -24.90 -43.97 -33.28
C ASN A 84 -24.80 -42.44 -33.29
N ASN A 85 -23.57 -41.92 -33.44
CA ASN A 85 -23.37 -40.78 -34.33
C ASN A 85 -21.96 -40.77 -34.91
N HIS A 86 -21.93 -40.73 -36.25
CA HIS A 86 -20.79 -40.43 -37.11
C HIS A 86 -20.36 -38.98 -36.94
N SER A 87 -19.04 -38.72 -36.98
CA SER A 87 -18.41 -37.67 -37.82
C SER A 87 -16.93 -37.56 -37.43
N SER A 88 -16.05 -37.97 -38.34
CA SER A 88 -15.30 -37.07 -39.24
C SER A 88 -14.05 -36.50 -38.57
N GLN A 89 -12.93 -37.18 -38.84
CA GLN A 89 -11.60 -36.63 -38.70
C GLN A 89 -11.50 -35.38 -39.59
N ASN A 90 -11.35 -34.21 -38.98
CA ASN A 90 -10.90 -33.00 -39.65
C ASN A 90 -9.67 -32.48 -38.93
N SER A 91 -8.53 -32.61 -39.60
CA SER A 91 -7.30 -31.87 -39.31
C SER A 91 -7.59 -30.37 -39.48
N SER A 92 -7.67 -29.65 -38.37
CA SER A 92 -7.63 -28.19 -38.38
C SER A 92 -6.47 -27.74 -37.52
N THR A 93 -5.40 -27.36 -38.20
CA THR A 93 -4.25 -26.61 -37.72
C THR A 93 -4.72 -25.48 -36.81
N CYS A 94 -4.57 -25.64 -35.49
CA CYS A 94 -4.82 -24.56 -34.55
C CYS A 94 -3.70 -23.54 -34.70
N LYS A 95 -4.03 -22.47 -35.43
CA LYS A 95 -3.27 -21.22 -35.50
C LYS A 95 -2.91 -20.79 -34.09
N THR A 96 -1.61 -20.73 -33.82
CA THR A 96 -1.00 -20.14 -32.63
C THR A 96 -1.47 -18.70 -32.52
N LEU A 97 -2.49 -18.46 -31.69
CA LEU A 97 -2.79 -17.10 -31.24
C LEU A 97 -1.66 -16.70 -30.30
N ASN A 98 -0.76 -15.85 -30.80
CA ASN A 98 0.22 -15.12 -30.00
C ASN A 98 -0.53 -14.31 -28.93
N SER A 99 -0.76 -14.90 -27.76
CA SER A 99 -1.11 -14.13 -26.57
C SER A 99 0.13 -13.32 -26.21
N HIS A 100 0.12 -12.03 -26.55
CA HIS A 100 1.08 -11.07 -26.03
C HIS A 100 0.85 -11.02 -24.51
N SER A 101 1.59 -11.82 -23.75
CA SER A 101 1.51 -11.89 -22.29
C SER A 101 2.22 -10.68 -21.70
N GLY A 102 1.64 -9.49 -21.90
CA GLY A 102 2.16 -8.29 -21.28
C GLY A 102 2.00 -8.35 -19.77
N SER A 103 3.09 -8.08 -19.04
CA SER A 103 3.04 -8.06 -17.59
C SER A 103 2.08 -6.96 -17.15
N LYS A 104 1.07 -7.30 -16.33
CA LYS A 104 0.07 -6.34 -15.86
C LYS A 104 0.75 -5.19 -15.08
N PRO A 105 0.34 -3.92 -15.28
CA PRO A 105 0.89 -2.80 -14.53
C PRO A 105 0.65 -2.98 -13.03
N TRP A 106 1.54 -2.44 -12.22
CA TRP A 106 1.36 -2.46 -10.78
C TRP A 106 0.52 -1.26 -10.35
N SER A 107 -0.54 -1.56 -9.62
CA SER A 107 -1.29 -0.60 -8.83
C SER A 107 -1.04 -0.93 -7.36
N ILE A 108 -0.40 0.00 -6.64
CA ILE A 108 0.14 -0.21 -5.29
C ILE A 108 -0.55 0.76 -4.36
N LEU A 109 -1.22 0.23 -3.35
CA LEU A 109 -1.84 0.98 -2.28
C LEU A 109 -0.99 0.85 -1.02
N SER A 110 -0.33 1.93 -0.62
CA SER A 110 0.51 1.99 0.59
C SER A 110 -0.24 2.69 1.72
N ILE A 111 -0.49 1.98 2.81
CA ILE A 111 -1.26 2.46 3.97
C ILE A 111 -0.31 2.60 5.16
N ASP A 112 -0.26 3.81 5.71
CA ASP A 112 0.32 4.09 7.03
C ASP A 112 -0.79 4.05 8.09
N MET A 113 -0.55 3.24 9.13
CA MET A 113 -1.57 2.84 10.09
C MET A 113 -1.71 3.88 11.20
N GLY A 114 -2.96 4.29 11.46
CA GLY A 114 -3.32 5.17 12.55
C GLY A 114 -4.83 5.20 12.76
N ILE A 115 -5.30 5.63 13.92
CA ILE A 115 -6.74 5.81 14.16
C ILE A 115 -7.20 7.22 13.79
N GLN A 116 -6.44 8.25 14.17
CA GLN A 116 -6.79 9.66 13.89
C GLN A 116 -5.98 10.26 12.73
N ASN A 117 -5.06 9.48 12.19
CA ASN A 117 -4.02 9.91 11.28
C ASN A 117 -3.69 8.80 10.28
N LEU A 118 -4.68 7.97 9.92
CA LEU A 118 -4.51 7.01 8.84
C LEU A 118 -4.14 7.77 7.58
N ALA A 119 -3.12 7.32 6.86
CA ALA A 119 -2.73 7.92 5.60
C ALA A 119 -2.52 6.83 4.55
N PHE A 120 -2.78 7.17 3.30
CA PHE A 120 -2.46 6.26 2.20
C PHE A 120 -1.97 7.01 0.98
N ALA A 121 -1.14 6.33 0.21
CA ALA A 121 -0.71 6.72 -1.13
C ALA A 121 -1.08 5.61 -2.12
N HIS A 122 -1.61 6.00 -3.29
CA HIS A 122 -1.81 5.09 -4.41
C HIS A 122 -0.81 5.44 -5.51
N LEU A 123 0.05 4.47 -5.84
CA LEU A 123 1.10 4.55 -6.83
C LEU A 123 0.77 3.62 -8.00
N HIS A 124 0.74 4.17 -9.20
CA HIS A 124 0.56 3.41 -10.43
C HIS A 124 1.90 3.34 -11.18
N LEU A 125 2.39 2.12 -11.40
CA LEU A 125 3.60 1.85 -12.15
C LEU A 125 3.22 1.14 -13.45
N PRO A 126 3.23 1.86 -14.60
CA PRO A 126 3.04 1.21 -15.89
C PRO A 126 4.22 0.26 -16.10
N ARG A 127 3.95 -1.02 -16.38
CA ARG A 127 4.97 -1.97 -16.81
C ARG A 127 4.75 -2.26 -18.30
N SER A 128 5.77 -2.07 -19.11
CA SER A 128 5.78 -2.59 -20.49
C SER A 128 6.48 -3.95 -20.52
N ASP A 129 6.35 -4.66 -21.63
CA ASP A 129 6.88 -6.03 -21.83
C ASP A 129 8.34 -6.23 -21.39
N ALA A 130 8.73 -7.51 -21.34
CA ALA A 130 9.83 -8.18 -20.64
C ALA A 130 11.26 -7.57 -20.61
N THR A 131 11.48 -6.32 -21.04
CA THR A 131 12.76 -5.59 -21.02
C THR A 131 12.82 -4.46 -19.98
N ASP A 132 11.71 -4.12 -19.31
CA ASP A 132 11.66 -3.03 -18.30
C ASP A 132 12.33 -3.39 -16.94
N TYR A 133 12.82 -4.62 -16.77
CA TYR A 133 13.33 -5.11 -15.48
C TYR A 133 14.64 -4.47 -15.02
N ALA A 134 15.53 -4.12 -15.95
CA ALA A 134 16.78 -3.41 -15.65
C ALA A 134 16.54 -1.93 -15.32
N ASN A 135 15.38 -1.39 -15.76
CA ASN A 135 15.06 0.03 -15.74
C ASN A 135 13.63 0.23 -15.23
N PRO A 136 13.36 0.06 -13.91
CA PRO A 136 12.05 0.37 -13.35
C PRO A 136 11.64 1.79 -13.74
N ARG A 137 10.40 1.98 -14.16
CA ARG A 137 9.86 3.32 -14.46
C ARG A 137 9.60 4.10 -13.18
N VAL A 138 9.58 5.41 -13.27
CA VAL A 138 9.15 6.26 -12.14
C VAL A 138 7.63 6.06 -11.92
N PRO A 139 7.18 5.71 -10.71
CA PRO A 139 5.76 5.52 -10.42
C PRO A 139 5.00 6.85 -10.43
N VAL A 140 3.73 6.79 -10.87
CA VAL A 140 2.80 7.93 -10.84
C VAL A 140 2.01 7.89 -9.54
N LEU A 141 2.14 8.93 -8.72
CA LEU A 141 1.28 9.18 -7.56
C LEU A 141 -0.08 9.67 -8.06
N THR A 142 -1.12 8.88 -7.79
CA THR A 142 -2.49 9.13 -8.30
C THR A 142 -3.47 9.46 -7.17
N ALA A 143 -3.18 9.06 -5.93
CA ALA A 143 -3.91 9.53 -4.77
C ALA A 143 -3.00 9.60 -3.56
N TRP A 144 -3.25 10.58 -2.69
CA TRP A 144 -2.48 10.77 -1.47
C TRP A 144 -3.37 11.44 -0.44
N HIS A 145 -3.75 10.73 0.62
CA HIS A 145 -4.75 11.23 1.56
C HIS A 145 -4.37 10.91 3.01
N ARG A 146 -4.84 11.77 3.92
CA ARG A 146 -4.81 11.56 5.36
C ARG A 146 -6.24 11.73 5.86
N LEU A 147 -6.69 10.81 6.71
CA LEU A 147 -8.03 10.77 7.24
C LEU A 147 -8.06 10.17 8.65
N ALA A 148 -9.03 10.60 9.45
CA ALA A 148 -9.37 9.91 10.69
C ALA A 148 -10.28 8.70 10.38
N VAL A 149 -10.17 7.65 11.18
CA VAL A 149 -10.99 6.44 11.03
C VAL A 149 -12.48 6.75 11.16
N SER A 150 -12.84 7.76 11.95
CA SER A 150 -14.22 8.28 12.07
C SER A 150 -14.75 8.91 10.78
N GLU A 151 -13.88 9.43 9.91
CA GLU A 151 -14.26 10.07 8.63
C GLU A 151 -14.47 9.04 7.50
N ILE A 152 -14.12 7.77 7.73
CA ILE A 152 -14.17 6.71 6.71
C ILE A 152 -15.59 6.45 6.21
N SER A 153 -16.59 6.54 7.09
CA SER A 153 -17.99 6.36 6.70
C SER A 153 -18.47 7.40 5.67
N SER A 154 -17.76 8.52 5.54
CA SER A 154 -18.02 9.59 4.56
C SER A 154 -17.04 9.62 3.38
N LEU A 155 -16.13 8.64 3.25
CA LEU A 155 -15.15 8.60 2.15
C LEU A 155 -15.82 8.37 0.79
N ASN A 156 -15.93 9.43 0.00
CA ASN A 156 -16.35 9.39 -1.41
C ASN A 156 -15.12 9.49 -2.32
N LEU A 157 -14.51 8.35 -2.66
CA LEU A 157 -13.30 8.29 -3.50
C LEU A 157 -13.59 8.22 -5.01
N THR A 158 -14.84 8.02 -5.42
CA THR A 158 -15.23 7.76 -6.82
C THR A 158 -15.68 9.00 -7.59
N GLY A 159 -15.45 10.22 -7.07
CA GLY A 159 -15.67 11.47 -7.82
C GLY A 159 -17.12 11.77 -8.23
N ASN A 160 -18.11 10.95 -7.88
CA ASN A 160 -19.52 11.29 -8.04
C ASN A 160 -19.91 12.29 -6.94
N GLU A 161 -19.61 13.57 -7.17
CA GLU A 161 -20.26 14.67 -6.47
C GLU A 161 -21.74 14.68 -6.85
N ASN A 162 -22.56 13.96 -6.08
CA ASN A 162 -23.95 14.33 -5.95
C ASN A 162 -24.11 14.99 -4.58
N VAL A 163 -24.12 16.32 -4.61
CA VAL A 163 -24.43 17.19 -3.50
C VAL A 163 -25.86 16.90 -3.05
N GLN A 164 -26.02 15.98 -2.12
CA GLN A 164 -27.07 16.01 -1.13
C GLN A 164 -26.47 15.64 0.23
N ALA A 165 -25.90 16.64 0.88
CA ALA A 165 -26.00 16.73 2.32
C ALA A 165 -27.48 16.63 2.70
N ARG A 166 -27.94 15.42 3.05
CA ARG A 166 -29.20 15.20 3.74
C ARG A 166 -28.95 14.29 4.93
N THR A 167 -28.76 14.97 6.06
CA THR A 167 -29.23 14.62 7.39
C THR A 167 -30.28 13.51 7.36
N SER A 168 -29.89 12.31 7.78
CA SER A 168 -30.80 11.25 8.24
C SER A 168 -29.97 10.27 9.05
N GLN A 169 -29.69 10.63 10.30
CA GLN A 169 -29.50 9.62 11.34
C GLN A 169 -30.76 8.75 11.35
N ALA A 170 -30.70 7.60 10.68
CA ALA A 170 -31.69 6.57 10.82
C ALA A 170 -31.50 5.93 12.20
N LYS A 171 -32.41 6.34 13.09
CA LYS A 171 -32.76 5.69 14.35
C LYS A 171 -32.64 4.17 14.26
N LEU A 172 -31.82 3.58 15.12
CA LEU A 172 -32.00 2.21 15.58
C LEU A 172 -31.65 2.12 17.06
N SER A 173 -32.48 2.76 17.88
CA SER A 173 -32.57 2.48 19.32
C SER A 173 -33.88 3.09 19.82
N ASP A 174 -34.95 2.32 19.74
CA ASP A 174 -36.15 2.56 20.54
C ASP A 174 -36.47 1.25 21.26
N MET A 175 -37.01 1.39 22.47
CA MET A 175 -37.41 0.36 23.45
C MET A 175 -36.33 -0.06 24.44
N LEU A 176 -36.18 0.72 25.53
CA LEU A 176 -36.75 0.39 26.85
C LEU A 176 -36.60 1.61 27.80
N GLU A 177 -37.70 1.94 28.48
CA GLU A 177 -37.93 3.02 29.46
C GLU A 177 -36.98 2.91 30.68
N GLU A 178 -36.69 3.93 31.51
CA GLU A 178 -37.61 4.79 32.27
C GLU A 178 -36.83 5.96 32.95
N LYS A 179 -37.48 7.12 33.15
CA LYS A 179 -36.95 8.31 33.87
C LYS A 179 -37.42 8.29 35.35
N PRO A 180 -36.74 8.99 36.28
CA PRO A 180 -37.14 10.37 36.59
C PRO A 180 -36.01 11.39 36.91
N ALA A 181 -36.19 12.57 36.30
CA ALA A 181 -36.13 13.94 36.87
C ALA A 181 -34.88 14.54 37.58
N LYS A 182 -34.42 15.64 36.94
CA LYS A 182 -33.95 16.96 37.49
C LYS A 182 -32.55 17.07 38.13
N LYS A 183 -31.65 17.81 37.48
CA LYS A 183 -31.44 19.27 37.70
C LYS A 183 -30.47 19.87 36.67
N SER A 184 -30.80 21.09 36.29
CA SER A 184 -30.13 21.94 35.31
C SER A 184 -28.71 22.34 35.71
N THR A 185 -27.77 22.21 34.79
CA THR A 185 -26.62 23.11 34.71
C THR A 185 -26.23 23.26 33.24
N LYS A 186 -26.32 24.50 32.75
CA LYS A 186 -25.84 24.91 31.42
C LYS A 186 -24.33 24.69 31.35
N SER A 187 -23.89 23.69 30.60
CA SER A 187 -22.52 23.63 30.08
C SER A 187 -22.59 23.53 28.56
N THR A 188 -22.20 24.60 27.90
CA THR A 188 -21.90 24.65 26.46
C THR A 188 -20.63 23.82 26.24
N SER A 189 -20.79 22.50 26.14
CA SER A 189 -19.72 21.60 25.74
C SER A 189 -19.92 21.26 24.27
N LYS A 190 -18.94 21.62 23.42
CA LYS A 190 -18.76 20.97 22.13
C LYS A 190 -18.62 19.48 22.43
N SER A 191 -19.61 18.68 22.09
CA SER A 191 -19.57 17.23 22.21
C SER A 191 -18.42 16.72 21.35
N LYS A 192 -17.28 16.43 21.98
CA LYS A 192 -16.36 15.44 21.42
C LYS A 192 -17.17 14.16 21.36
N GLU A 193 -17.55 13.73 20.17
CA GLU A 193 -18.04 12.37 19.98
C GLU A 193 -17.03 11.45 20.68
N VAL A 194 -17.51 10.69 21.65
CA VAL A 194 -16.69 9.69 22.32
C VAL A 194 -16.41 8.64 21.27
N GLU A 195 -15.21 8.68 20.67
CA GLU A 195 -14.73 7.63 19.79
C GLU A 195 -14.97 6.30 20.52
N THR A 196 -15.90 5.50 20.02
CA THR A 196 -16.27 4.23 20.64
C THR A 196 -15.41 3.16 19.99
N PHE A 197 -14.58 2.52 20.79
CA PHE A 197 -13.54 1.59 20.35
C PHE A 197 -14.01 0.14 20.36
N SER A 198 -15.25 -0.09 19.93
CA SER A 198 -15.82 -1.43 19.93
C SER A 198 -15.42 -2.21 18.67
N PRO A 199 -15.16 -3.53 18.78
CA PRO A 199 -14.73 -4.31 17.63
C PRO A 199 -15.71 -4.33 16.46
N ASP A 200 -17.02 -4.27 16.73
CA ASP A 200 -18.07 -4.23 15.69
C ASP A 200 -17.99 -2.94 14.85
N ILE A 201 -17.77 -1.79 15.48
CA ILE A 201 -17.59 -0.51 14.80
C ILE A 201 -16.33 -0.54 13.95
N TYR A 202 -15.20 -1.01 14.52
CA TYR A 202 -13.93 -1.09 13.79
C TYR A 202 -14.02 -2.04 12.59
N ALA A 203 -14.74 -3.16 12.72
CA ALA A 203 -14.93 -4.10 11.62
C ALA A 203 -15.73 -3.48 10.47
N GLY A 204 -16.82 -2.76 10.77
CA GLY A 204 -17.59 -2.03 9.77
C GLY A 204 -16.76 -0.96 9.07
N ILE A 205 -15.96 -0.20 9.83
CA ILE A 205 -15.08 0.83 9.28
C ILE A 205 -13.97 0.22 8.41
N ALA A 206 -13.32 -0.85 8.86
CA ALA A 206 -12.30 -1.56 8.09
C ALA A 206 -12.86 -2.07 6.75
N TYR A 207 -14.05 -2.67 6.78
CA TYR A 207 -14.74 -3.13 5.57
C TYR A 207 -15.03 -1.98 4.61
N ASN A 208 -15.61 -0.88 5.10
CA ASN A 208 -15.95 0.28 4.26
C ASN A 208 -14.70 0.93 3.66
N LEU A 209 -13.63 1.11 4.45
CA LEU A 209 -12.35 1.63 3.96
C LEU A 209 -11.83 0.78 2.80
N LEU A 210 -11.67 -0.52 3.04
CA LEU A 210 -11.10 -1.42 2.05
C LEU A 210 -11.99 -1.54 0.82
N LYS A 211 -13.32 -1.64 0.99
CA LYS A 211 -14.25 -1.66 -0.14
C LYS A 211 -14.10 -0.41 -1.01
N SER A 212 -14.02 0.77 -0.40
CA SER A 212 -13.85 2.04 -1.13
C SER A 212 -12.49 2.10 -1.84
N LEU A 213 -11.40 1.75 -1.17
CA LEU A 213 -10.05 1.74 -1.75
C LEU A 213 -9.90 0.72 -2.88
N LEU A 214 -10.43 -0.50 -2.70
CA LEU A 214 -10.41 -1.56 -3.71
C LEU A 214 -11.23 -1.18 -4.94
N THR A 215 -12.38 -0.54 -4.74
CA THR A 215 -13.25 -0.09 -5.84
C THR A 215 -12.61 1.06 -6.62
N ALA A 216 -12.06 2.06 -5.91
CA ALA A 216 -11.48 3.25 -6.51
C ALA A 216 -10.18 2.97 -7.27
N TYR A 217 -9.28 2.18 -6.67
CA TYR A 217 -7.90 2.06 -7.16
C TYR A 217 -7.57 0.71 -7.78
N ARG A 218 -8.37 -0.32 -7.52
CA ARG A 218 -8.15 -1.70 -8.01
C ARG A 218 -6.70 -2.19 -7.81
N PRO A 219 -6.17 -2.13 -6.57
CA PRO A 219 -4.77 -2.43 -6.31
C PRO A 219 -4.42 -3.87 -6.62
N THR A 220 -3.25 -4.05 -7.21
CA THR A 220 -2.55 -5.35 -7.33
C THR A 220 -1.79 -5.69 -6.06
N HIS A 221 -1.32 -4.65 -5.35
CA HIS A 221 -0.51 -4.76 -4.15
C HIS A 221 -1.03 -3.82 -3.07
N ILE A 222 -1.17 -4.32 -1.85
CA ILE A 222 -1.53 -3.53 -0.67
C ILE A 222 -0.42 -3.67 0.36
N LEU A 223 0.18 -2.55 0.72
CA LEU A 223 1.22 -2.46 1.74
C LEU A 223 0.59 -1.86 2.98
N ILE A 224 0.70 -2.56 4.10
CA ILE A 224 0.15 -2.11 5.39
C ILE A 224 1.33 -1.90 6.33
N GLU A 225 1.49 -0.69 6.88
CA GLU A 225 2.47 -0.45 7.94
C GLU A 225 2.16 -1.37 9.13
N ARG A 226 3.15 -2.13 9.60
CA ARG A 226 2.99 -3.01 10.77
C ARG A 226 3.03 -2.21 12.07
N GLN A 227 1.98 -2.33 12.88
CA GLN A 227 1.97 -1.76 14.22
C GLN A 227 3.08 -2.39 15.08
N ARG A 228 3.87 -1.54 15.73
CA ARG A 228 4.93 -1.99 16.65
C ARG A 228 4.34 -2.12 18.05
N PHE A 229 4.66 -3.21 18.74
CA PHE A 229 4.43 -3.29 20.18
C PHE A 229 5.31 -2.28 20.89
N ARG A 230 4.70 -1.40 21.69
CA ARG A 230 5.38 -0.41 22.51
C ARG A 230 4.86 -0.51 23.93
N SER A 231 5.74 -0.85 24.86
CA SER A 231 5.45 -0.98 26.29
C SER A 231 6.02 0.18 27.10
N GLY A 232 6.13 1.38 26.51
CA GLY A 232 6.89 2.53 27.02
C GLY A 232 6.42 3.16 28.34
N GLY A 233 5.88 2.36 29.27
CA GLY A 233 5.54 2.71 30.65
C GLY A 233 4.17 3.36 30.82
N ALA A 234 3.66 4.07 29.80
CA ALA A 234 2.39 4.77 29.87
C ALA A 234 1.23 3.94 29.28
N SER A 235 0.13 3.80 30.03
CA SER A 235 -1.08 3.10 29.62
C SER A 235 -1.66 3.61 28.30
N ALA A 236 -1.61 4.93 28.06
CA ALA A 236 -2.07 5.53 26.82
C ALA A 236 -1.33 5.01 25.56
N VAL A 237 -0.03 4.71 25.68
CA VAL A 237 0.75 4.15 24.56
C VAL A 237 0.33 2.71 24.28
N GLN A 238 0.07 1.93 25.33
CA GLN A 238 -0.41 0.56 25.21
C GLN A 238 -1.82 0.52 24.60
N GLU A 239 -2.73 1.37 25.08
CA GLU A 239 -4.09 1.49 24.56
C GLU A 239 -4.12 1.89 23.09
N TRP A 240 -3.34 2.89 22.70
CA TRP A 240 -3.21 3.28 21.29
C TRP A 240 -2.63 2.15 20.42
N THR A 241 -1.60 1.47 20.92
CA THR A 241 -0.99 0.31 20.22
C THR A 241 -2.01 -0.82 20.02
N LEU A 242 -2.84 -1.09 21.03
CA LEU A 242 -3.89 -2.10 20.94
C LEU A 242 -4.95 -1.70 19.92
N ARG A 243 -5.43 -0.45 19.95
CA ARG A 243 -6.45 0.03 19.00
C ARG A 243 -5.97 -0.06 17.55
N VAL A 244 -4.77 0.45 17.26
CA VAL A 244 -4.19 0.37 15.91
C VAL A 244 -3.97 -1.09 15.52
N GLY A 245 -3.45 -1.93 16.43
CA GLY A 245 -3.22 -3.35 16.15
C GLY A 245 -4.51 -4.15 15.89
N VAL A 246 -5.59 -3.86 16.62
CA VAL A 246 -6.92 -4.45 16.36
C VAL A 246 -7.43 -4.02 14.99
N PHE A 247 -7.32 -2.74 14.64
CA PHE A 247 -7.73 -2.25 13.34
C PHE A 247 -6.89 -2.84 12.21
N GLU A 248 -5.56 -2.93 12.36
CA GLU A 248 -4.65 -3.63 11.45
C GLU A 248 -5.13 -5.08 11.21
N GLY A 249 -5.40 -5.82 12.29
CA GLY A 249 -5.90 -7.20 12.21
C GLY A 249 -7.22 -7.31 11.44
N MET A 250 -8.14 -6.36 11.63
CA MET A 250 -9.40 -6.32 10.88
C MET A 250 -9.19 -6.04 9.39
N LEU A 251 -8.25 -5.15 9.03
CA LEU A 251 -7.91 -4.93 7.62
C LEU A 251 -7.40 -6.23 6.97
N TYR A 252 -6.50 -6.96 7.65
CA TYR A 252 -6.03 -8.26 7.16
C TYR A 252 -7.16 -9.28 7.06
N ALA A 253 -8.05 -9.37 8.05
CA ALA A 253 -9.16 -10.31 8.04
C ALA A 253 -10.13 -10.04 6.87
N VAL A 254 -10.50 -8.78 6.66
CA VAL A 254 -11.37 -8.37 5.55
C VAL A 254 -10.70 -8.66 4.21
N LEU A 255 -9.43 -8.26 4.02
CA LEU A 255 -8.70 -8.53 2.78
C LEU A 255 -8.60 -10.04 2.49
N HIS A 256 -8.33 -10.84 3.52
CA HIS A 256 -8.26 -12.28 3.39
C HIS A 256 -9.61 -12.88 2.96
N ALA A 257 -10.70 -12.48 3.61
CA ALA A 257 -12.04 -12.94 3.27
C ALA A 257 -12.42 -12.56 1.84
N LEU A 258 -12.27 -11.28 1.47
CA LEU A 258 -12.57 -10.79 0.12
C LEU A 258 -11.76 -11.51 -0.96
N ARG A 259 -10.49 -11.82 -0.68
CA ARG A 259 -9.64 -12.61 -1.58
C ARG A 259 -10.18 -14.02 -1.82
N MET A 260 -10.61 -14.69 -0.74
CA MET A 260 -11.15 -16.05 -0.82
C MET A 260 -12.51 -16.08 -1.53
N GLU A 261 -13.34 -15.07 -1.34
CA GLU A 261 -14.66 -15.00 -1.97
C GLU A 261 -14.62 -14.59 -3.45
N ARG A 262 -13.76 -13.62 -3.80
CA ARG A 262 -13.71 -13.04 -5.15
C ARG A 262 -12.73 -13.75 -6.08
N GLY A 263 -11.80 -14.53 -5.53
CA GLY A 263 -10.67 -15.09 -6.27
C GLY A 263 -9.68 -14.04 -6.74
N ASP A 264 -9.71 -12.84 -6.17
CA ASP A 264 -8.84 -11.72 -6.56
C ASP A 264 -7.37 -12.03 -6.22
N VAL A 265 -6.45 -11.89 -7.16
CA VAL A 265 -5.01 -12.09 -6.92
C VAL A 265 -4.38 -10.79 -6.42
N ILE A 266 -4.77 -10.35 -5.21
CA ILE A 266 -4.18 -9.16 -4.55
C ILE A 266 -3.08 -9.61 -3.58
N SER A 267 -1.89 -9.04 -3.75
CA SER A 267 -0.75 -9.26 -2.85
C SER A 267 -0.84 -8.31 -1.66
N VAL A 268 -0.95 -8.85 -0.44
CA VAL A 268 -1.03 -8.06 0.80
C VAL A 268 0.23 -8.30 1.62
N GLN A 269 0.93 -7.23 1.98
CA GLN A 269 2.22 -7.31 2.69
C GLN A 269 2.30 -6.32 3.84
N GLY A 270 2.70 -6.82 5.00
CA GLY A 270 3.05 -5.99 6.15
C GLY A 270 4.46 -5.43 6.00
N VAL A 271 4.60 -4.11 6.10
CA VAL A 271 5.90 -3.43 6.02
C VAL A 271 6.34 -2.98 7.40
N GLU A 272 7.57 -3.37 7.80
CA GLU A 272 8.13 -2.90 9.06
C GLU A 272 8.70 -1.50 8.90
N PRO A 273 8.26 -0.51 9.68
CA PRO A 273 8.63 0.86 9.38
C PRO A 273 10.07 1.19 9.81
N LYS A 274 10.72 0.33 10.60
CA LYS A 274 12.18 0.38 10.80
C LYS A 274 12.96 0.09 9.50
N ARG A 275 12.45 -0.79 8.64
CA ARG A 275 13.11 -1.13 7.37
C ARG A 275 13.04 0.03 6.39
N VAL A 276 11.90 0.72 6.31
CA VAL A 276 11.73 1.92 5.48
C VAL A 276 12.67 3.03 5.96
N VAL A 277 12.71 3.30 7.27
CA VAL A 277 13.62 4.30 7.86
C VAL A 277 15.07 3.99 7.54
N ARG A 278 15.51 2.74 7.75
CA ARG A 278 16.88 2.31 7.49
C ARG A 278 17.26 2.37 6.01
N TYR A 279 16.29 2.14 5.11
CA TYR A 279 16.52 2.25 3.68
C TYR A 279 16.80 3.70 3.27
N TRP A 280 16.02 4.65 3.79
CA TRP A 280 16.12 6.06 3.36
C TRP A 280 17.13 6.91 4.14
N LEU A 281 17.39 6.59 5.40
CA LEU A 281 18.10 7.50 6.32
C LEU A 281 19.37 6.94 6.93
N GLU A 282 19.62 5.64 6.84
CA GLU A 282 20.84 5.05 7.36
C GLU A 282 21.81 4.76 6.21
N PRO A 283 23.09 5.16 6.30
CA PRO A 283 24.07 4.82 5.28
C PRO A 283 24.30 3.30 5.21
N PRO A 284 24.67 2.76 4.03
CA PRO A 284 24.93 1.34 3.85
C PRO A 284 26.10 0.85 4.73
N ALA A 285 27.13 1.69 4.91
CA ALA A 285 28.24 1.48 5.83
C ALA A 285 27.92 2.02 7.23
N ARG A 286 28.31 1.27 8.28
CA ARG A 286 28.31 1.76 9.67
C ARG A 286 29.46 2.76 9.85
N THR A 287 29.32 3.96 9.32
CA THR A 287 30.11 5.10 9.83
C THR A 287 29.59 5.44 11.22
N GLU A 288 30.47 5.86 12.13
CA GLU A 288 30.14 6.26 13.51
C GLU A 288 29.33 7.58 13.57
N ASP A 289 28.43 7.78 12.61
CA ASP A 289 27.62 8.97 12.53
C ASP A 289 26.59 8.97 13.65
N LYS A 290 26.41 10.16 14.20
CA LYS A 290 25.46 10.45 15.28
C LYS A 290 24.08 9.91 14.90
N LYS A 291 23.60 8.95 15.68
CA LYS A 291 22.26 8.37 15.52
C LYS A 291 21.21 9.48 15.59
N LEU A 292 20.45 9.65 14.52
CA LEU A 292 19.40 10.66 14.44
C LEU A 292 18.36 10.45 15.54
N ASN A 293 17.94 11.54 16.18
CA ASN A 293 16.82 11.51 17.11
C ASN A 293 15.47 11.42 16.36
N ALA A 294 14.39 11.14 17.08
CA ALA A 294 13.07 10.94 16.48
C ALA A 294 12.56 12.17 15.69
N ARG A 295 12.90 13.38 16.14
CA ARG A 295 12.48 14.63 15.48
C ARG A 295 13.25 14.87 14.19
N GLU A 296 14.55 14.55 14.18
CA GLU A 296 15.42 14.61 13.01
C GLU A 296 14.97 13.59 11.96
N VAL A 297 14.68 12.35 12.37
CA VAL A 297 14.13 11.32 11.47
C VAL A 297 12.84 11.79 10.83
N LYS A 298 11.91 12.36 11.61
CA LYS A 298 10.65 12.91 11.10
C LYS A 298 10.90 14.04 10.09
N LYS A 299 11.78 14.98 10.41
CA LYS A 299 12.10 16.11 9.52
C LYS A 299 12.73 15.60 8.22
N ALA A 300 13.65 14.65 8.29
CA ALA A 300 14.33 14.09 7.12
C ALA A 300 13.36 13.38 6.18
N LYS A 301 12.40 12.59 6.72
CA LYS A 301 11.34 11.95 5.94
C LYS A 301 10.50 12.97 5.15
N ILE A 302 10.02 14.00 5.84
CA ILE A 302 9.23 15.08 5.24
C ILE A 302 10.04 15.79 4.15
N ASP A 303 11.33 16.03 4.40
CA ASP A 303 12.24 16.71 3.48
C ASP A 303 12.51 15.91 2.21
N ILE A 304 12.75 14.60 2.33
CA ILE A 304 12.90 13.69 1.18
C ILE A 304 11.67 13.77 0.29
N VAL A 305 10.47 13.61 0.86
CA VAL A 305 9.22 13.67 0.10
C VAL A 305 8.98 15.06 -0.49
N GLY A 306 9.27 16.14 0.25
CA GLY A 306 9.15 17.50 -0.26
C GLY A 306 10.01 17.75 -1.50
N LYS A 307 11.25 17.23 -1.50
CA LYS A 307 12.15 17.27 -2.67
C LYS A 307 11.57 16.49 -3.86
N TRP A 308 11.01 15.31 -3.63
CA TRP A 308 10.40 14.51 -4.69
C TRP A 308 9.21 15.21 -5.34
N ILE A 309 8.31 15.75 -4.52
CA ILE A 309 7.12 16.44 -4.99
C ILE A 309 7.51 17.75 -5.70
N SER A 310 8.50 18.50 -5.20
CA SER A 310 9.00 19.70 -5.89
C SER A 310 9.55 19.35 -7.27
N ALA A 311 10.40 18.32 -7.37
CA ALA A 311 10.97 17.89 -8.64
C ALA A 311 9.87 17.43 -9.63
N ALA A 312 8.84 16.74 -9.14
CA ALA A 312 7.71 16.30 -9.96
C ALA A 312 6.86 17.49 -10.48
N GLN A 313 6.69 18.55 -9.69
CA GLN A 313 6.03 19.79 -10.12
C GLN A 313 6.86 20.54 -11.18
N ASP A 314 8.17 20.59 -11.00
CA ASP A 314 9.10 21.22 -11.95
C ASP A 314 9.14 20.46 -13.28
N ALA A 315 9.08 19.13 -13.25
CA ALA A 315 8.99 18.29 -14.45
C ALA A 315 7.66 18.49 -15.21
N SER A 316 6.55 18.69 -14.48
CA SER A 316 5.22 18.87 -15.08
C SER A 316 5.01 20.26 -15.71
N SER A 317 5.82 21.26 -15.35
CA SER A 317 5.70 22.64 -15.83
C SER A 317 6.59 22.97 -17.04
N LYS A 318 7.53 22.10 -17.39
CA LYS A 318 8.33 22.25 -18.61
C LYS A 318 7.49 21.83 -19.83
N PRO A 319 7.38 22.67 -20.88
CA PRO A 319 6.73 22.26 -22.12
C PRO A 319 7.48 21.06 -22.72
N GLN A 320 6.74 20.05 -23.20
CA GLN A 320 7.29 18.92 -23.94
C GLN A 320 7.96 19.44 -25.22
N SER A 321 9.20 19.89 -25.14
CA SER A 321 10.08 19.98 -26.31
C SER A 321 10.40 18.55 -26.70
N GLU A 322 10.17 18.21 -27.96
CA GLU A 322 10.44 16.93 -28.62
C GLU A 322 11.67 16.19 -28.06
N SER A 323 11.45 15.36 -27.04
CA SER A 323 12.41 14.33 -26.62
C SER A 323 11.78 13.00 -26.98
N THR A 324 12.29 12.43 -28.07
CA THR A 324 12.17 11.03 -28.46
C THR A 324 11.89 10.10 -27.27
N GLY A 325 10.64 9.64 -27.13
CA GLY A 325 10.14 8.41 -26.47
C GLY A 325 10.85 7.75 -25.27
N GLU A 326 11.85 8.37 -24.65
CA GLU A 326 12.61 7.80 -23.55
C GLU A 326 11.82 7.99 -22.27
N THR A 327 11.28 6.87 -21.80
CA THR A 327 10.53 6.83 -20.54
C THR A 327 11.52 7.08 -19.40
N GLN A 328 11.25 8.10 -18.57
CA GLN A 328 12.15 8.49 -17.47
C GLN A 328 12.36 7.31 -16.51
N LYS A 329 13.63 6.93 -16.32
CA LYS A 329 14.06 5.78 -15.52
C LYS A 329 14.05 6.13 -14.03
N LEU A 330 13.53 5.22 -13.20
CA LEU A 330 13.67 5.31 -11.75
C LEU A 330 15.12 5.01 -11.37
N ILE A 331 15.81 6.04 -10.90
CA ILE A 331 17.12 5.90 -10.29
C ILE A 331 16.91 5.42 -8.86
N THR A 332 17.37 4.22 -8.49
CA THR A 332 17.23 3.67 -7.13
C THR A 332 18.15 4.38 -6.12
N GLY A 333 17.81 4.32 -4.83
CA GLY A 333 18.65 4.83 -3.75
C GLY A 333 18.40 6.30 -3.36
N ILE A 334 19.10 6.79 -2.34
CA ILE A 334 18.71 8.00 -1.59
C ILE A 334 19.05 9.30 -2.35
N ALA A 335 19.98 9.25 -3.31
CA ALA A 335 20.53 10.45 -3.95
C ALA A 335 19.60 11.12 -4.98
N SER A 336 18.64 10.39 -5.55
CA SER A 336 17.74 10.92 -6.58
C SER A 336 16.49 11.57 -5.98
N SER A 337 16.11 12.73 -6.50
CA SER A 337 14.83 13.38 -6.25
C SER A 337 13.72 12.95 -7.21
N GLU A 338 14.06 12.32 -8.34
CA GLU A 338 13.12 11.89 -9.37
C GLU A 338 12.56 10.50 -9.04
N LYS A 339 11.68 10.46 -8.04
CA LYS A 339 11.14 9.22 -7.47
C LYS A 339 9.67 9.00 -7.74
N VAL A 340 8.93 10.05 -8.08
CA VAL A 340 7.50 10.00 -8.35
C VAL A 340 7.16 11.00 -9.45
N PHE A 341 6.15 10.66 -10.25
CA PHE A 341 5.39 11.63 -11.02
C PHE A 341 4.06 11.94 -10.35
N LEU A 342 3.49 13.10 -10.66
CA LEU A 342 2.13 13.43 -10.22
C LEU A 342 1.15 13.08 -11.34
N ALA A 343 0.04 12.45 -10.99
CA ALA A 343 -1.06 12.30 -11.92
C ALA A 343 -1.61 13.66 -12.32
N ASP A 344 -2.10 13.75 -13.55
CA ASP A 344 -2.76 14.95 -14.06
C ASP A 344 -3.96 15.34 -13.16
N ALA A 345 -4.06 16.62 -12.85
CA ALA A 345 -5.16 17.20 -12.08
C ALA A 345 -6.52 16.91 -12.71
N ALA A 346 -6.62 16.76 -14.03
CA ALA A 346 -7.86 16.35 -14.71
C ALA A 346 -8.34 14.95 -14.27
N HIS A 347 -7.40 14.05 -13.98
CA HIS A 347 -7.69 12.68 -13.55
C HIS A 347 -7.71 12.53 -12.02
N SER A 348 -7.06 13.43 -11.28
CA SER A 348 -6.92 13.33 -9.82
C SER A 348 -6.93 14.72 -9.15
N PRO A 349 -8.07 15.43 -9.15
CA PRO A 349 -8.16 16.80 -8.64
C PRO A 349 -7.92 16.91 -7.12
N ALA A 350 -8.30 15.88 -6.36
CA ALA A 350 -8.01 15.84 -4.92
C ALA A 350 -6.49 15.79 -4.63
N LEU A 351 -5.71 15.15 -5.50
CA LEU A 351 -4.26 15.05 -5.35
C LEU A 351 -3.59 16.42 -5.47
N SER A 352 -3.98 17.24 -6.45
CA SER A 352 -3.36 18.56 -6.65
C SER A 352 -3.56 19.48 -5.45
N GLY A 353 -4.75 19.45 -4.82
CA GLY A 353 -5.02 20.22 -3.61
C GLY A 353 -4.13 19.80 -2.43
N ILE A 354 -3.98 18.48 -2.23
CA ILE A 354 -3.16 17.92 -1.14
C ILE A 354 -1.67 18.18 -1.38
N VAL A 355 -1.20 18.01 -2.62
CA VAL A 355 0.17 18.35 -3.02
C VAL A 355 0.46 19.83 -2.78
N GLY A 356 -0.44 20.73 -3.21
CA GLY A 356 -0.28 22.18 -3.01
C GLY A 356 -0.15 22.53 -1.53
N GLU A 357 -1.01 21.98 -0.67
CA GLU A 357 -0.94 22.23 0.77
C GLU A 357 0.28 21.59 1.44
N TYR A 358 0.70 20.39 1.02
CA TYR A 358 1.92 19.75 1.51
C TYR A 358 3.13 20.63 1.23
N MET A 359 3.25 21.13 -0.01
CA MET A 359 4.37 21.98 -0.42
C MET A 359 4.36 23.32 0.31
N ARG A 360 3.19 23.94 0.49
CA ARG A 360 3.05 25.19 1.26
C ARG A 360 3.54 25.02 2.71
N LYS A 361 3.10 23.95 3.38
CA LYS A 361 3.54 23.62 4.75
C LYS A 361 5.03 23.26 4.81
N TRP A 362 5.54 22.49 3.84
CA TRP A 362 6.95 22.09 3.78
C TRP A 362 7.90 23.27 3.58
N ARG A 363 7.56 24.23 2.70
CA ARG A 363 8.32 25.47 2.48
C ARG A 363 8.21 26.46 3.66
N GLY A 364 7.40 26.16 4.67
CA GLY A 364 7.20 27.03 5.83
C GLY A 364 6.27 28.21 5.58
N GLU A 365 5.51 28.19 4.48
CA GLU A 365 4.56 29.24 4.06
C GLU A 365 3.24 29.16 4.84
N SER A 366 3.33 28.96 6.15
CA SER A 366 2.16 28.95 7.03
C SER A 366 1.45 30.30 6.95
N LYS A 367 0.11 30.28 6.81
CA LYS A 367 -0.74 31.49 6.82
C LYS A 367 -0.26 32.42 7.93
N LYS A 368 0.33 33.58 7.57
CA LYS A 368 0.53 34.68 8.52
C LYS A 368 -0.82 34.87 9.20
N ARG A 369 -0.88 34.64 10.53
CA ARG A 369 -2.10 34.92 11.31
C ARG A 369 -2.51 36.33 10.91
N LYS A 370 -3.71 36.50 10.32
CA LYS A 370 -4.25 37.84 10.06
C LYS A 370 -4.09 38.62 11.37
N PRO A 371 -3.43 39.79 11.38
CA PRO A 371 -3.39 40.60 12.58
C PRO A 371 -4.83 40.86 13.02
N ARG A 372 -5.07 40.72 14.32
CA ARG A 372 -6.36 40.90 14.96
C ARG A 372 -6.94 42.24 14.47
N ALA A 373 -7.97 42.19 13.64
CA ALA A 373 -8.61 43.40 13.14
C ALA A 373 -9.10 44.21 14.35
N VAL A 374 -8.51 45.38 14.53
CA VAL A 374 -9.00 46.40 15.45
C VAL A 374 -10.40 46.78 14.98
N LYS A 375 -11.37 46.80 15.91
CA LYS A 375 -12.75 47.23 15.64
C LYS A 375 -12.74 48.67 15.12
N GLY A 376 -12.97 48.85 13.83
CA GLY A 376 -13.33 50.11 13.19
C GLY A 376 -14.58 49.90 12.30
N PRO A 377 -15.39 50.94 12.05
CA PRO A 377 -16.65 50.78 11.32
C PRO A 377 -16.40 50.51 9.82
N SER A 378 -17.21 49.64 9.23
CA SER A 378 -17.17 49.14 7.85
C SER A 378 -17.02 50.21 6.76
N PRO A 379 -16.31 49.88 5.67
CA PRO A 379 -16.66 50.34 4.33
C PRO A 379 -17.40 49.23 3.53
N ALA A 380 -18.13 49.69 2.52
CA ALA A 380 -19.16 49.02 1.71
C ALA A 380 -18.72 47.74 0.95
N PRO A 381 -19.67 46.90 0.50
CA PRO A 381 -19.37 45.64 -0.17
C PRO A 381 -18.98 45.87 -1.64
N GLY A 382 -17.71 45.60 -1.96
CA GLY A 382 -17.23 45.45 -3.34
C GLY A 382 -17.37 44.00 -3.84
N PRO A 383 -17.20 43.75 -5.15
CA PRO A 383 -17.48 42.45 -5.76
C PRO A 383 -16.46 41.41 -5.28
N VAL A 384 -16.96 40.32 -4.71
CA VAL A 384 -16.18 39.14 -4.34
C VAL A 384 -15.83 38.34 -5.60
N THR A 385 -14.66 38.61 -6.19
CA THR A 385 -14.01 37.70 -7.14
C THR A 385 -12.78 37.09 -6.48
N ALA A 386 -12.98 36.00 -5.75
CA ALA A 386 -11.97 34.98 -5.50
C ALA A 386 -12.72 33.72 -5.08
N ALA A 387 -12.62 32.66 -5.88
CA ALA A 387 -13.05 31.33 -5.46
C ALA A 387 -12.31 31.00 -4.16
N GLU A 388 -13.05 30.91 -3.05
CA GLU A 388 -12.51 30.37 -1.81
C GLU A 388 -12.21 28.88 -2.08
N GLU A 389 -10.98 28.58 -2.47
CA GLU A 389 -10.47 27.22 -2.44
C GLU A 389 -10.69 26.70 -1.02
N VAL A 390 -11.56 25.70 -0.88
CA VAL A 390 -11.81 24.99 0.37
C VAL A 390 -10.45 24.47 0.85
N ALA A 391 -9.89 25.13 1.87
CA ALA A 391 -8.57 24.79 2.37
C ALA A 391 -8.61 23.35 2.91
N VAL A 392 -7.97 22.43 2.18
CA VAL A 392 -7.84 21.03 2.59
C VAL A 392 -6.90 20.98 3.80
N ASP A 393 -7.43 20.66 4.98
CA ASP A 393 -6.56 20.49 6.15
C ASP A 393 -5.89 19.11 6.11
N ILE A 394 -4.66 19.08 5.58
CA ILE A 394 -3.86 17.85 5.51
C ILE A 394 -3.21 17.46 6.86
N GLY A 395 -3.48 18.19 7.95
CA GLY A 395 -2.92 17.87 9.27
C GLY A 395 -1.39 17.92 9.32
N LYS A 396 -0.76 16.90 9.94
CA LYS A 396 0.69 16.77 10.05
C LYS A 396 1.26 16.12 8.80
N LEU A 397 2.43 16.57 8.35
CA LEU A 397 3.06 16.11 7.11
C LEU A 397 3.68 14.72 7.19
N ASP A 398 4.03 14.24 8.39
CA ASP A 398 4.74 12.97 8.53
C ASP A 398 3.87 11.76 8.17
N ASP A 399 2.58 11.78 8.47
CA ASP A 399 1.66 10.69 8.12
C ASP A 399 1.62 10.49 6.58
N LEU A 400 1.55 11.61 5.85
CA LEU A 400 1.59 11.62 4.38
C LEU A 400 2.97 11.21 3.84
N ALA A 401 4.05 11.71 4.44
CA ALA A 401 5.40 11.33 4.03
C ALA A 401 5.66 9.82 4.23
N ASP A 402 5.18 9.25 5.34
CA ASP A 402 5.44 7.86 5.72
C ASP A 402 4.77 6.86 4.75
N CYS A 403 3.50 7.06 4.40
CA CYS A 403 2.82 6.20 3.44
C CYS A 403 3.46 6.27 2.03
N LEU A 404 3.93 7.44 1.59
CA LEU A 404 4.60 7.58 0.29
C LEU A 404 6.01 6.97 0.29
N LEU A 405 6.82 7.23 1.31
CA LEU A 405 8.15 6.63 1.49
C LEU A 405 8.09 5.11 1.54
N GLN A 406 7.07 4.55 2.20
CA GLN A 406 6.83 3.11 2.25
C GLN A 406 6.55 2.53 0.86
N GLY A 407 5.68 3.19 0.09
CA GLY A 407 5.31 2.73 -1.26
C GLY A 407 6.51 2.75 -2.22
N VAL A 408 7.24 3.87 -2.27
CA VAL A 408 8.41 4.01 -3.13
C VAL A 408 9.54 3.07 -2.70
N ALA A 409 9.80 2.91 -1.40
CA ALA A 409 10.80 1.95 -0.91
C ALA A 409 10.47 0.53 -1.37
N TRP A 410 9.21 0.12 -1.29
CA TRP A 410 8.80 -1.20 -1.72
C TRP A 410 9.02 -1.42 -3.22
N ILE A 411 8.72 -0.41 -4.06
CA ILE A 411 8.98 -0.47 -5.50
C ILE A 411 10.48 -0.68 -5.78
N GLU A 412 11.34 0.10 -5.12
CA GLU A 412 12.79 -0.04 -5.29
C GLU A 412 13.31 -1.39 -4.78
N TRP A 413 12.74 -1.90 -3.69
CA TRP A 413 13.05 -3.24 -3.21
C TRP A 413 12.65 -4.32 -4.21
N GLN A 414 11.49 -4.21 -4.87
CA GLN A 414 11.11 -5.18 -5.90
C GLN A 414 12.02 -5.06 -7.12
N ALA A 415 12.32 -3.85 -7.59
CA ALA A 415 13.24 -3.64 -8.69
C ALA A 415 14.62 -4.26 -8.41
N MET A 416 15.16 -4.08 -7.20
CA MET A 416 16.42 -4.71 -6.81
C MET A 416 16.34 -6.23 -6.79
N ARG A 417 15.21 -6.81 -6.31
CA ARG A 417 15.00 -8.26 -6.33
C ARG A 417 14.93 -8.81 -7.74
N GLU A 418 14.23 -8.12 -8.64
CA GLU A 418 14.14 -8.46 -10.07
C GLU A 418 15.53 -8.41 -10.71
N ARG A 419 16.32 -7.36 -10.45
CA ARG A 419 17.69 -7.21 -10.92
C ARG A 419 18.58 -8.38 -10.46
N ILE A 420 18.55 -8.74 -9.18
CA ILE A 420 19.33 -9.87 -8.63
C ILE A 420 18.89 -11.20 -9.25
N ALA A 421 17.61 -11.38 -9.53
CA ALA A 421 17.13 -12.60 -10.18
C ALA A 421 17.68 -12.76 -11.61
N GLN A 422 18.03 -11.66 -12.27
CA GLN A 422 18.55 -11.64 -13.65
C GLN A 422 20.08 -11.67 -13.70
N GLU A 423 20.73 -10.75 -12.98
CA GLU A 423 22.17 -10.51 -13.04
C GLU A 423 22.93 -11.34 -11.98
N GLY A 424 22.22 -11.94 -11.00
CA GLY A 424 22.84 -12.73 -9.95
C GLY A 424 23.86 -11.91 -9.13
N PRO A 425 25.11 -12.38 -9.00
CA PRO A 425 26.14 -11.66 -8.24
C PRO A 425 26.56 -10.34 -8.90
N ASP A 426 26.39 -10.18 -10.22
CA ASP A 426 26.82 -8.97 -10.95
C ASP A 426 25.95 -7.74 -10.58
N ALA A 427 24.73 -7.97 -10.07
CA ALA A 427 23.86 -6.92 -9.54
C ALA A 427 24.45 -6.16 -8.33
N LEU A 428 25.48 -6.71 -7.70
CA LEU A 428 26.06 -6.18 -6.47
C LEU A 428 27.11 -5.10 -6.69
N ASP A 429 27.59 -4.91 -7.92
CA ASP A 429 28.69 -3.98 -8.22
C ASP A 429 28.33 -2.51 -7.91
N ASP A 430 27.04 -2.19 -7.84
CA ASP A 430 26.51 -0.85 -7.54
C ASP A 430 26.03 -0.64 -6.09
N LEU A 431 26.22 -1.62 -5.17
CA LEU A 431 25.62 -1.63 -3.82
C LEU A 431 26.49 -1.13 -2.65
#